data_AF-A0A1H2LNK2-F1
#
_entry.id   AF-A0A1H2LNK2-F1
#
_cell.length_a   1.000
_cell.length_b   1.000
_cell.length_c   1.000
_cell.angle_alpha   90.00
_cell.angle_beta   90.00
_cell.angle_gamma   90.00
#
_symmetry.space_group_name_H-M   'P 1'
#
loop_
_entity.id
_entity.type
_entity.pdbx_description
1 polymer ?
#
loop_
_entity_poly.entity_id
_entity_poly.type
_entity_poly.pdbx_seq_one_letter_code
_entity_poly.pdbx_strand_id
1 'polypeptide(L)'
;MGADSPFGQPVTAPPEHKPWTTIPLIQQIDDELPWLGQATHTIKYIAMPIVREFISASAPYQAPALVFSQAFNDWMELLDEVLEGAGRPATRTARALVEHAINMADVSTSPGQAERYMDHLVIVAELQQNARIGLSKLNPKARRSVARKLEREARQAERKITEAVSRYGPSWKRSWASENLYDRASRLNLVDLYDYYRIASLVMHGAAGGSLGTRATIDGHTVHRTGPAIDLCPMAYFEGNRAFLSILDSAATVRADMDFSDLRNAVQELLDGFDDVRSAFVKIDEQTWPRTSPAEPHSVVAIARNGQVRWYWHEPIADLLFEAEQPTLADKVQRALDQKVDDIVRSPDQYIHPGFRWVAGVFGPPALSPPRAGGWAVPAASVLAAGQEDIAVPD
;
A
#
# COMPACT_ATOMS: atom_id res chain seq x y z
N MET A 1 16.76 34.57 -48.05
CA MET A 1 16.14 35.49 -47.07
C MET A 1 15.02 34.76 -46.32
N GLY A 2 15.41 33.75 -45.54
CA GLY A 2 14.62 33.26 -44.40
C GLY A 2 15.58 33.37 -43.22
N ALA A 3 15.23 34.16 -42.20
CA ALA A 3 16.06 34.30 -41.03
C ALA A 3 15.79 33.09 -40.14
N ASP A 4 16.75 32.16 -40.07
CA ASP A 4 16.77 31.12 -39.05
C ASP A 4 16.91 31.81 -37.68
N SER A 5 15.92 31.61 -36.83
CA SER A 5 15.92 32.07 -35.43
C SER A 5 17.05 31.35 -34.67
N PRO A 6 17.92 32.07 -33.94
CA PRO A 6 18.94 31.46 -33.09
C PRO A 6 18.38 30.83 -31.81
N PHE A 7 17.06 30.87 -31.61
CA PHE A 7 16.38 30.29 -30.46
C PHE A 7 15.80 28.93 -30.83
N GLY A 8 16.11 27.93 -30.00
CA GLY A 8 15.66 26.54 -30.15
C GLY A 8 14.14 26.45 -30.35
N GLN A 9 13.70 25.35 -30.96
CA GLN A 9 12.26 25.11 -31.16
C GLN A 9 11.51 25.22 -29.83
N PRO A 10 10.30 25.80 -29.81
CA PRO A 10 9.47 25.80 -28.62
C PRO A 10 9.35 24.37 -28.12
N VAL A 11 9.69 24.15 -26.84
CA VAL A 11 9.51 22.86 -26.17
C VAL A 11 8.07 22.43 -26.43
N THR A 12 7.92 21.34 -27.21
CA THR A 12 6.61 20.71 -27.38
C THR A 12 6.05 20.48 -26.00
N ALA A 13 4.84 20.96 -25.74
CA ALA A 13 4.18 20.81 -24.45
C ALA A 13 4.44 19.38 -23.94
N PRO A 14 4.89 19.21 -22.68
CA PRO A 14 5.17 17.89 -22.15
C PRO A 14 3.96 16.99 -22.46
N PRO A 15 4.19 15.75 -22.94
CA PRO A 15 3.09 14.87 -23.31
C PRO A 15 2.05 14.91 -22.21
N GLU A 16 0.80 15.23 -22.56
CA GLU A 16 -0.29 15.42 -21.60
C GLU A 16 -0.19 14.33 -20.53
N HIS A 17 0.27 14.73 -19.35
CA HIS A 17 0.32 13.84 -18.22
C HIS A 17 -1.14 13.67 -17.83
N LYS A 18 -1.79 12.65 -18.38
CA LYS A 18 -3.12 12.28 -17.94
C LYS A 18 -2.98 12.03 -16.45
N PRO A 19 -3.67 12.81 -15.59
CA PRO A 19 -3.62 12.58 -14.16
C PRO A 19 -3.94 11.12 -13.92
N TRP A 20 -3.18 10.48 -13.03
CA TRP A 20 -3.33 9.11 -12.55
C TRP A 20 -4.77 8.63 -12.74
N THR A 21 -4.98 7.88 -13.84
CA THR A 21 -6.25 7.38 -14.39
C THR A 21 -7.53 8.11 -13.95
N THR A 22 -8.18 8.83 -14.86
CA THR A 22 -9.54 9.40 -14.61
C THR A 22 -10.61 8.34 -14.30
N ILE A 23 -10.33 7.07 -14.56
CA ILE A 23 -11.20 5.93 -14.26
C ILE A 23 -10.79 5.35 -12.90
N PRO A 24 -11.70 5.26 -11.92
CA PRO A 24 -11.43 4.61 -10.64
C PRO A 24 -10.86 3.20 -10.81
N LEU A 25 -9.86 2.82 -10.01
CA LEU A 25 -9.21 1.50 -10.09
C LEU A 25 -10.21 0.33 -10.06
N ILE A 26 -11.24 0.42 -9.20
CA ILE A 26 -12.33 -0.57 -9.12
C ILE A 26 -13.00 -0.77 -10.48
N GLN A 27 -13.28 0.30 -11.20
CA GLN A 27 -13.93 0.21 -12.50
C GLN A 27 -13.02 -0.43 -13.56
N GLN A 28 -11.71 -0.19 -13.50
CA GLN A 28 -10.76 -0.88 -14.38
C GLN A 28 -10.71 -2.38 -14.09
N ILE A 29 -10.76 -2.76 -12.81
CA ILE A 29 -10.82 -4.17 -12.40
C ILE A 29 -12.12 -4.81 -12.89
N ASP A 30 -13.26 -4.15 -12.71
CA ASP A 30 -14.57 -4.63 -13.21
C ASP A 30 -14.60 -4.79 -14.73
N ASP A 31 -13.97 -3.86 -15.47
CA ASP A 31 -13.89 -3.92 -16.94
C ASP A 31 -13.01 -5.08 -17.43
N GLU A 32 -11.89 -5.36 -16.75
CA GLU A 32 -10.95 -6.44 -17.12
C GLU A 32 -11.37 -7.81 -16.58
N LEU A 33 -12.08 -7.85 -15.44
CA LEU A 33 -12.50 -9.06 -14.73
C LEU A 33 -14.00 -9.02 -14.38
N PRO A 34 -14.91 -8.91 -15.37
CA PRO A 34 -16.34 -8.74 -15.10
C PRO A 34 -16.96 -9.93 -14.34
N TRP A 35 -16.33 -11.09 -14.41
CA TRP A 35 -16.77 -12.29 -13.71
C TRP A 35 -16.39 -12.30 -12.22
N LEU A 36 -15.33 -11.60 -11.80
CA LEU A 36 -14.75 -11.76 -10.46
C LEU A 36 -15.68 -11.25 -9.37
N GLY A 37 -16.32 -10.11 -9.58
CA GLY A 37 -17.32 -9.56 -8.64
C GLY A 37 -18.52 -10.49 -8.48
N GLN A 38 -19.01 -11.05 -9.60
CA GLN A 38 -20.12 -12.02 -9.58
C GLN A 38 -19.74 -13.35 -8.91
N ALA A 39 -18.55 -13.88 -9.20
CA ALA A 39 -18.04 -15.10 -8.58
C ALA A 39 -17.88 -14.90 -7.06
N THR A 40 -17.24 -13.80 -6.66
CA THR A 40 -17.10 -13.41 -5.25
C THR A 40 -18.48 -13.39 -4.58
N HIS A 41 -19.45 -12.66 -5.13
CA HIS A 41 -20.81 -12.57 -4.60
C HIS A 41 -21.47 -13.95 -4.47
N THR A 42 -21.43 -14.77 -5.51
CA THR A 42 -22.00 -16.13 -5.53
C THR A 42 -21.44 -16.99 -4.40
N ILE A 43 -20.12 -16.98 -4.20
CA ILE A 43 -19.50 -17.82 -3.18
C ILE A 43 -19.89 -17.37 -1.77
N LYS A 44 -20.13 -16.08 -1.53
CA LYS A 44 -20.66 -15.59 -0.23
C LYS A 44 -21.99 -16.28 0.13
N TYR A 45 -22.86 -16.52 -0.85
CA TYR A 45 -24.13 -17.24 -0.63
C TYR A 45 -23.93 -18.73 -0.40
N ILE A 46 -23.05 -19.38 -1.16
CA ILE A 46 -22.73 -20.81 -1.02
C ILE A 46 -22.10 -21.08 0.36
N ALA A 47 -21.20 -20.21 0.81
CA ALA A 47 -20.47 -20.42 2.04
C ALA A 47 -21.32 -20.23 3.31
N MET A 48 -22.30 -19.32 3.29
CA MET A 48 -23.00 -18.90 4.51
C MET A 48 -23.71 -20.05 5.26
N PRO A 49 -24.46 -20.96 4.59
CA PRO A 49 -25.06 -22.11 5.26
C PRO A 49 -24.01 -23.02 5.92
N ILE A 50 -22.92 -23.33 5.21
CA ILE A 50 -21.83 -24.18 5.68
C ILE A 50 -21.16 -23.56 6.92
N VAL A 51 -20.83 -22.27 6.84
CA VAL A 51 -20.19 -21.55 7.96
C VAL A 51 -21.10 -21.52 9.18
N ARG A 52 -22.38 -21.22 8.99
CA ARG A 52 -23.36 -21.20 10.08
C ARG A 52 -23.48 -22.56 10.75
N GLU A 53 -23.59 -23.63 9.96
CA GLU A 53 -23.70 -24.98 10.47
C GLU A 53 -22.43 -25.40 11.23
N PHE A 54 -21.25 -25.19 10.64
CA PHE A 54 -19.96 -25.52 11.24
C PHE A 54 -19.76 -24.82 12.59
N ILE A 55 -20.10 -23.53 12.68
CA ILE A 55 -19.95 -22.76 13.92
C ILE A 55 -21.02 -23.13 14.95
N SER A 56 -22.26 -23.34 14.53
CA SER A 56 -23.38 -23.62 15.45
C SER A 56 -23.24 -24.96 16.20
N ALA A 57 -22.60 -25.95 15.58
CA ALA A 57 -22.37 -27.26 16.16
C ALA A 57 -20.98 -27.41 16.84
N SER A 58 -20.28 -26.30 17.09
CA SER A 58 -18.86 -26.26 17.52
C SER A 58 -18.53 -26.78 18.91
N ALA A 59 -19.52 -27.19 19.71
CA ALA A 59 -19.30 -27.67 21.07
C ALA A 59 -18.18 -28.75 21.20
N PRO A 60 -18.05 -29.73 20.29
CA PRO A 60 -16.98 -30.74 20.35
C PRO A 60 -15.63 -30.28 19.75
N TYR A 61 -15.57 -29.14 19.05
CA TYR A 61 -14.39 -28.70 18.29
C TYR A 61 -14.21 -27.17 18.34
N GLN A 62 -14.25 -26.60 19.55
CA GLN A 62 -14.26 -25.15 19.75
C GLN A 62 -13.06 -24.43 19.12
N ALA A 63 -11.85 -24.98 19.24
CA ALA A 63 -10.64 -24.38 18.64
C ALA A 63 -10.72 -24.35 17.10
N PRO A 64 -10.96 -25.49 16.40
CA PRO A 64 -11.22 -25.47 14.96
C PRO A 64 -12.31 -24.47 14.55
N ALA A 65 -13.42 -24.38 15.27
CA ALA A 65 -14.50 -23.46 14.96
C ALA A 65 -14.10 -21.97 15.07
N LEU A 66 -13.28 -21.61 16.06
CA LEU A 66 -12.76 -20.25 16.20
C LEU A 66 -11.79 -19.88 15.06
N VAL A 67 -10.85 -20.78 14.74
CA VAL A 67 -9.91 -20.56 13.63
C VAL A 67 -10.67 -20.44 12.32
N PHE A 68 -11.60 -21.35 12.06
CA PHE A 68 -12.43 -21.34 10.85
C PHE A 68 -13.25 -20.04 10.72
N SER A 69 -13.87 -19.57 11.82
CA SER A 69 -14.63 -18.32 11.80
C SER A 69 -13.75 -17.10 11.49
N GLN A 70 -12.53 -17.04 12.02
CA GLN A 70 -11.59 -15.95 11.73
C GLN A 70 -11.13 -16.04 10.28
N ALA A 71 -10.73 -17.22 9.84
CA ALA A 71 -10.27 -17.47 8.49
C ALA A 71 -11.33 -17.16 7.44
N PHE A 72 -12.60 -17.47 7.70
CA PHE A 72 -13.68 -17.12 6.79
C PHE A 72 -13.86 -15.61 6.65
N ASN A 73 -13.83 -14.85 7.75
CA ASN A 73 -13.90 -13.40 7.69
C ASN A 73 -12.71 -12.81 6.93
N ASP A 74 -11.49 -13.27 7.23
CA ASP A 74 -10.28 -12.82 6.53
C ASP A 74 -10.34 -13.20 5.03
N TRP A 75 -10.86 -14.37 4.67
CA TRP A 75 -11.00 -14.77 3.27
C TRP A 75 -12.00 -13.89 2.51
N MET A 76 -13.08 -13.48 3.16
CA MET A 76 -14.05 -12.54 2.60
C MET A 76 -13.45 -11.14 2.43
N GLU A 77 -12.68 -10.67 3.41
CA GLU A 77 -11.91 -9.42 3.32
C GLU A 77 -10.87 -9.48 2.21
N LEU A 78 -10.21 -10.62 1.97
CA LEU A 78 -9.26 -10.78 0.87
C LEU A 78 -9.93 -10.55 -0.49
N LEU A 79 -11.11 -11.13 -0.72
CA LEU A 79 -11.86 -10.93 -1.98
C LEU A 79 -12.26 -9.46 -2.15
N ASP A 80 -12.73 -8.86 -1.04
CA ASP A 80 -12.80 -7.42 -0.74
C ASP A 80 -11.64 -6.62 -1.37
N GLU A 81 -10.47 -6.82 -0.76
CA GLU A 81 -9.24 -6.08 -1.02
C GLU A 81 -8.71 -6.33 -2.44
N VAL A 82 -8.92 -7.53 -3.01
CA VAL A 82 -8.56 -7.83 -4.40
C VAL A 82 -9.46 -7.05 -5.38
N LEU A 83 -10.78 -7.04 -5.19
CA LEU A 83 -11.71 -6.26 -6.02
C LEU A 83 -11.42 -4.76 -5.98
N GLU A 84 -10.90 -4.27 -4.86
CA GLU A 84 -10.48 -2.87 -4.71
C GLU A 84 -9.08 -2.56 -5.27
N GLY A 85 -8.33 -3.58 -5.70
CA GLY A 85 -6.93 -3.45 -6.12
C GLY A 85 -5.98 -3.08 -4.97
N ALA A 86 -6.38 -3.34 -3.73
CA ALA A 86 -5.66 -3.00 -2.52
C ALA A 86 -4.60 -4.06 -2.18
N GLY A 87 -3.55 -4.19 -2.99
CA GLY A 87 -2.63 -5.32 -2.92
C GLY A 87 -1.83 -5.49 -1.62
N ARG A 88 -1.51 -4.40 -0.90
CA ARG A 88 -0.89 -4.48 0.44
C ARG A 88 -1.85 -5.05 1.49
N PRO A 89 -3.07 -4.48 1.67
CA PRO A 89 -4.12 -5.11 2.45
C PRO A 89 -4.36 -6.57 2.05
N ALA A 90 -4.56 -6.87 0.76
CA ALA A 90 -4.75 -8.24 0.29
C ALA A 90 -3.62 -9.19 0.72
N THR A 91 -2.35 -8.75 0.59
CA THR A 91 -1.18 -9.54 1.00
C THR A 91 -1.18 -9.82 2.50
N ARG A 92 -1.54 -8.83 3.32
CA ARG A 92 -1.66 -8.99 4.79
C ARG A 92 -2.71 -10.04 5.13
N THR A 93 -3.84 -10.00 4.45
CA THR A 93 -4.97 -10.89 4.70
C THR A 93 -4.67 -12.31 4.22
N ALA A 94 -4.08 -12.47 3.04
CA ALA A 94 -3.57 -13.75 2.55
C ALA A 94 -2.49 -14.34 3.48
N ARG A 95 -1.61 -13.51 4.04
CA ARG A 95 -0.63 -13.96 5.08
C ARG A 95 -1.34 -14.49 6.32
N ALA A 96 -2.39 -13.81 6.79
CA ALA A 96 -3.20 -14.27 7.91
C ALA A 96 -3.90 -15.60 7.60
N LEU A 97 -4.43 -15.77 6.39
CA LEU A 97 -5.02 -17.04 5.94
C LEU A 97 -4.03 -18.20 5.97
N VAL A 98 -2.76 -17.98 5.58
CA VAL A 98 -1.72 -19.02 5.73
C VAL A 98 -1.50 -19.39 7.20
N GLU A 99 -1.41 -18.40 8.10
CA GLU A 99 -1.32 -18.68 9.54
C GLU A 99 -2.54 -19.49 10.00
N HIS A 100 -3.75 -19.12 9.56
CA HIS A 100 -4.98 -19.83 9.89
C HIS A 100 -5.01 -21.25 9.33
N ALA A 101 -4.51 -21.50 8.12
CA ALA A 101 -4.42 -22.84 7.55
C ALA A 101 -3.55 -23.76 8.40
N ILE A 102 -2.36 -23.28 8.78
CA ILE A 102 -1.44 -24.02 9.66
C ILE A 102 -2.07 -24.21 11.04
N ASN A 103 -2.71 -23.17 11.59
CA ASN A 103 -3.37 -23.24 12.88
C ASN A 103 -4.54 -24.24 12.87
N MET A 104 -5.38 -24.20 11.84
CA MET A 104 -6.53 -25.08 11.67
C MET A 104 -6.08 -26.53 11.61
N ALA A 105 -5.09 -26.85 10.78
CA ALA A 105 -4.54 -28.20 10.69
C ALA A 105 -3.94 -28.68 12.02
N ASP A 106 -3.24 -27.82 12.76
CA ASP A 106 -2.62 -28.16 14.04
C ASP A 106 -3.65 -28.43 15.15
N VAL A 107 -4.64 -27.54 15.31
CA VAL A 107 -5.69 -27.72 16.34
C VAL A 107 -6.68 -28.83 15.99
N SER A 108 -6.82 -29.17 14.70
CA SER A 108 -7.68 -30.27 14.26
C SER A 108 -7.04 -31.64 14.47
N THR A 109 -5.70 -31.72 14.44
CA THR A 109 -4.96 -32.98 14.56
C THR A 109 -4.38 -33.25 15.95
N SER A 110 -4.31 -32.22 16.82
CA SER A 110 -3.74 -32.35 18.16
C SER A 110 -4.64 -31.73 19.24
N PRO A 111 -5.30 -32.57 20.08
CA PRO A 111 -6.11 -32.09 21.19
C PRO A 111 -5.35 -31.21 22.18
N GLY A 112 -4.05 -31.49 22.39
CA GLY A 112 -3.21 -30.67 23.26
C GLY A 112 -2.93 -29.27 22.68
N GLN A 113 -2.76 -29.15 21.36
CA GLN A 113 -2.64 -27.84 20.70
C GLN A 113 -3.97 -27.10 20.70
N ALA A 114 -5.08 -27.79 20.51
CA ALA A 114 -6.42 -27.20 20.62
C ALA A 114 -6.66 -26.60 22.01
N GLU A 115 -6.36 -27.33 23.09
CA GLU A 115 -6.46 -26.81 24.46
C GLU A 115 -5.53 -25.60 24.67
N ARG A 116 -4.28 -25.71 24.23
CA ARG A 116 -3.27 -24.65 24.35
C ARG A 116 -3.66 -23.37 23.60
N TYR A 117 -4.32 -23.49 22.45
CA TYR A 117 -4.91 -22.39 21.67
C TYR A 117 -6.09 -21.75 22.42
N MET A 118 -7.03 -22.56 22.92
CA MET A 118 -8.20 -22.07 23.66
C MET A 118 -7.81 -21.31 24.93
N ASP A 119 -6.83 -21.82 25.67
CA ASP A 119 -6.33 -21.15 26.86
C ASP A 119 -5.76 -19.76 26.51
N HIS A 120 -5.27 -19.55 25.28
CA HIS A 120 -4.57 -18.32 24.89
C HIS A 120 -5.52 -17.14 24.63
N LEU A 121 -6.83 -17.40 24.49
CA LEU A 121 -7.85 -16.35 24.30
C LEU A 121 -7.83 -15.29 25.42
N VAL A 122 -7.39 -15.67 26.62
CA VAL A 122 -7.36 -14.77 27.79
C VAL A 122 -6.26 -13.71 27.71
N ILE A 123 -5.24 -13.90 26.86
CA ILE A 123 -4.10 -12.98 26.73
C ILE A 123 -4.56 -11.61 26.18
N VAL A 124 -5.58 -11.60 25.33
CA VAL A 124 -6.13 -10.36 24.76
C VAL A 124 -6.58 -9.39 25.86
N ALA A 125 -7.15 -9.88 26.96
CA ALA A 125 -7.58 -9.04 28.07
C ALA A 125 -6.40 -8.36 28.80
N GLU A 126 -5.30 -9.09 29.01
CA GLU A 126 -4.05 -8.54 29.58
C GLU A 126 -3.46 -7.47 28.64
N LEU A 127 -3.38 -7.77 27.34
CA LEU A 127 -2.85 -6.85 26.33
C LEU A 127 -3.69 -5.57 26.21
N GLN A 128 -5.02 -5.69 26.17
CA GLN A 128 -5.93 -4.54 26.09
C GLN A 128 -5.80 -3.63 27.32
N GLN A 129 -5.71 -4.21 28.51
CA GLN A 129 -5.54 -3.44 29.74
C GLN A 129 -4.17 -2.75 29.84
N ASN A 130 -3.11 -3.35 29.29
CA ASN A 130 -1.79 -2.75 29.26
C ASN A 130 -1.70 -1.62 28.21
N ALA A 131 -2.26 -1.85 27.02
CA ALA A 131 -2.18 -0.90 25.92
C ALA A 131 -3.07 0.32 26.13
N ARG A 132 -4.23 0.18 26.79
CA ARG A 132 -5.17 1.28 27.09
C ARG A 132 -5.49 2.14 25.87
N ILE A 133 -5.63 1.50 24.72
CA ILE A 133 -5.77 2.15 23.41
C ILE A 133 -6.94 3.14 23.45
N GLY A 134 -6.67 4.39 23.07
CA GLY A 134 -7.69 5.43 22.95
C GLY A 134 -8.25 6.01 24.26
N LEU A 135 -7.89 5.48 25.44
CA LEU A 135 -8.46 5.94 26.73
C LEU A 135 -8.25 7.45 26.98
N SER A 136 -7.12 8.00 26.53
CA SER A 136 -6.79 9.42 26.67
C SER A 136 -7.70 10.34 25.84
N LYS A 137 -8.33 9.82 24.78
CA LYS A 137 -9.24 10.57 23.91
C LYS A 137 -10.68 10.61 24.43
N LEU A 138 -11.02 9.76 25.41
CA LEU A 138 -12.34 9.72 26.01
C LEU A 138 -12.54 10.83 27.04
N ASN A 139 -13.79 11.27 27.20
CA ASN A 139 -14.19 12.16 28.28
C ASN A 139 -14.02 11.48 29.66
N PRO A 140 -13.93 12.23 30.78
CA PRO A 140 -13.59 11.66 32.09
C PRO A 140 -14.54 10.57 32.61
N LYS A 141 -15.83 10.63 32.28
CA LYS A 141 -16.81 9.60 32.70
C LYS A 141 -16.61 8.31 31.92
N ALA A 142 -16.55 8.39 30.59
CA ALA A 142 -16.30 7.25 29.72
C ALA A 142 -14.94 6.62 29.99
N ARG A 143 -13.88 7.43 30.15
CA ARG A 143 -12.53 6.98 30.49
C ARG A 143 -12.51 6.13 31.76
N ARG A 144 -13.15 6.59 32.84
CA ARG A 144 -13.24 5.83 34.10
C ARG A 144 -14.02 4.52 33.93
N SER A 145 -15.11 4.55 33.17
CA SER A 145 -15.92 3.35 32.90
C SER A 145 -15.13 2.29 32.13
N VAL A 146 -14.50 2.69 31.02
CA VAL A 146 -13.69 1.79 30.19
C VAL A 146 -12.47 1.28 30.94
N ALA A 147 -11.75 2.14 31.68
CA ALA A 147 -10.60 1.72 32.47
C ALA A 147 -10.97 0.65 33.52
N ARG A 148 -12.11 0.82 34.22
CA ARG A 148 -12.62 -0.18 35.18
C ARG A 148 -13.03 -1.48 34.49
N LYS A 149 -13.63 -1.40 33.29
CA LYS A 149 -13.98 -2.58 32.50
C LYS A 149 -12.72 -3.39 32.15
N LEU A 150 -11.71 -2.74 31.56
CA LEU A 150 -10.44 -3.37 31.18
C LEU A 150 -9.73 -3.98 32.40
N GLU A 151 -9.70 -3.26 33.52
CA GLU A 151 -9.10 -3.76 34.75
C GLU A 151 -9.82 -5.00 35.29
N ARG A 152 -11.16 -5.01 35.27
CA ARG A 152 -11.95 -6.16 35.70
C ARG A 152 -11.71 -7.38 34.80
N GLU A 153 -11.69 -7.19 33.49
CA GLU A 153 -11.42 -8.26 32.51
C GLU A 153 -10.01 -8.82 32.69
N ALA A 154 -9.00 -7.97 32.87
CA ALA A 154 -7.63 -8.42 33.15
C ALA A 154 -7.50 -9.21 34.45
N ARG A 155 -8.13 -8.76 35.55
CA ARG A 155 -8.14 -9.52 36.82
C ARG A 155 -8.81 -10.89 36.68
N GLN A 156 -9.87 -10.99 35.87
CA GLN A 156 -10.54 -12.26 35.60
C GLN A 156 -9.64 -13.21 34.77
N ALA A 157 -8.83 -12.66 33.85
CA ALA A 157 -7.88 -13.41 33.04
C ALA A 157 -6.63 -13.86 33.82
N GLU A 158 -6.18 -13.09 34.82
CA GLU A 158 -4.91 -13.30 35.54
C GLU A 158 -4.73 -14.71 36.10
N ARG A 159 -5.78 -15.27 36.72
CA ARG A 159 -5.74 -16.64 37.25
C ARG A 159 -5.53 -17.67 36.14
N LYS A 160 -6.28 -17.56 35.03
CA LYS A 160 -6.17 -18.46 33.88
C LYS A 160 -4.80 -18.35 33.21
N ILE A 161 -4.26 -17.13 33.11
CA ILE A 161 -2.90 -16.89 32.60
C ILE A 161 -1.86 -17.57 33.48
N THR A 162 -1.98 -17.46 34.81
CA THR A 162 -1.05 -18.09 35.75
C THR A 162 -1.10 -19.61 35.65
N GLU A 163 -2.30 -20.18 35.59
CA GLU A 163 -2.51 -21.62 35.41
C GLU A 163 -1.91 -22.12 34.07
N ALA A 164 -2.17 -21.40 32.97
CA ALA A 164 -1.63 -21.75 31.66
C ALA A 164 -0.10 -21.61 31.57
N VAL A 165 0.49 -20.56 32.15
CA VAL A 165 1.95 -20.39 32.22
C VAL A 165 2.60 -21.50 33.04
N SER A 166 1.98 -21.90 34.16
CA SER A 166 2.45 -23.03 34.95
C SER A 166 2.40 -24.34 34.16
N ARG A 167 1.44 -24.51 33.26
CA ARG A 167 1.24 -25.72 32.46
C ARG A 167 2.13 -25.78 31.22
N TYR A 168 2.25 -24.67 30.49
CA TYR A 168 2.85 -24.62 29.15
C TYR A 168 4.22 -23.94 29.10
N GLY A 169 4.61 -23.28 30.19
CA GLY A 169 5.85 -22.52 30.32
C GLY A 169 5.70 -21.02 29.99
N PRO A 170 6.70 -20.19 30.32
CA PRO A 170 6.63 -18.73 30.16
C PRO A 170 6.51 -18.22 28.73
N SER A 171 7.01 -18.98 27.74
CA SER A 171 6.94 -18.62 26.32
C SER A 171 5.51 -18.62 25.78
N TRP A 172 4.59 -19.36 26.41
CA TRP A 172 3.19 -19.43 26.03
C TRP A 172 2.50 -18.06 26.01
N LYS A 173 2.93 -17.12 26.88
CA LYS A 173 2.40 -15.74 26.86
C LYS A 173 2.65 -15.01 25.54
N ARG A 174 3.74 -15.34 24.83
CA ARG A 174 4.12 -14.69 23.56
C ARG A 174 3.56 -15.40 22.34
N SER A 175 3.42 -16.72 22.43
CA SER A 175 2.90 -17.56 21.35
C SER A 175 2.15 -18.73 21.97
N TRP A 176 0.91 -18.93 21.55
CA TRP A 176 0.13 -20.08 22.00
C TRP A 176 0.76 -21.40 21.57
N ALA A 177 1.43 -21.48 20.42
CA ALA A 177 1.98 -22.74 19.92
C ALA A 177 3.24 -23.16 20.69
N SER A 178 3.50 -24.47 20.78
CA SER A 178 4.76 -24.99 21.36
C SER A 178 5.94 -24.90 20.41
N GLU A 179 5.67 -24.85 19.11
CA GLU A 179 6.64 -24.83 18.01
C GLU A 179 6.52 -23.52 17.23
N ASN A 180 7.57 -23.16 16.48
CA ASN A 180 7.47 -22.02 15.56
C ASN A 180 6.60 -22.38 14.34
N LEU A 181 6.17 -21.38 13.58
CA LEU A 181 5.24 -21.58 12.46
C LEU A 181 5.82 -22.46 11.34
N TYR A 182 7.13 -22.40 11.08
CA TYR A 182 7.80 -23.23 10.06
C TYR A 182 7.79 -24.71 10.45
N ASP A 183 8.17 -25.03 11.68
CA ASP A 183 8.21 -26.42 12.15
C ASP A 183 6.81 -27.05 12.10
N ARG A 184 5.78 -26.27 12.45
CA ARG A 184 4.38 -26.68 12.34
C ARG A 184 3.96 -26.89 10.89
N ALA A 185 4.29 -25.96 10.00
CA ALA A 185 4.03 -26.09 8.57
C ALA A 185 4.73 -27.34 7.98
N SER A 186 5.98 -27.59 8.35
CA SER A 186 6.73 -28.78 7.92
C SER A 186 6.09 -30.06 8.42
N ARG A 187 5.70 -30.13 9.70
CA ARG A 187 5.04 -31.29 10.28
C ARG A 187 3.68 -31.57 9.66
N LEU A 188 2.96 -30.52 9.25
CA LEU A 188 1.62 -30.60 8.66
C LEU A 188 1.62 -30.66 7.12
N ASN A 189 2.80 -30.72 6.49
CA ASN A 189 2.98 -30.73 5.04
C ASN A 189 2.38 -29.49 4.33
N LEU A 190 2.62 -28.30 4.90
CA LEU A 190 2.16 -26.99 4.42
C LEU A 190 3.33 -26.00 4.21
N VAL A 191 4.54 -26.52 3.90
CA VAL A 191 5.76 -25.71 3.74
C VAL A 191 5.65 -24.74 2.58
N ASP A 192 4.96 -25.15 1.52
CA ASP A 192 4.69 -24.33 0.34
C ASP A 192 3.90 -23.06 0.68
N LEU A 193 2.88 -23.16 1.55
CA LEU A 193 2.17 -21.98 2.06
C LEU A 193 3.08 -21.11 2.93
N TYR A 194 3.96 -21.73 3.73
CA TYR A 194 4.89 -21.01 4.59
C TYR A 194 5.91 -20.16 3.78
N ASP A 195 6.33 -20.63 2.61
CA ASP A 195 7.24 -19.85 1.76
C ASP A 195 6.60 -18.53 1.30
N TYR A 196 5.31 -18.55 0.94
CA TYR A 196 4.56 -17.32 0.69
C TYR A 196 4.47 -16.45 1.96
N TYR A 197 4.16 -17.05 3.12
CA TYR A 197 4.08 -16.33 4.40
C TYR A 197 5.35 -15.52 4.69
N ARG A 198 6.54 -16.05 4.35
CA ARG A 198 7.81 -15.31 4.52
C ARG A 198 7.88 -14.08 3.62
N ILE A 199 7.51 -14.22 2.34
CA ILE A 199 7.49 -13.12 1.38
C ILE A 199 6.50 -12.04 1.84
N ALA A 200 5.27 -12.44 2.17
CA ALA A 200 4.23 -11.52 2.64
C ALA A 200 4.63 -10.83 3.96
N SER A 201 5.36 -11.51 4.84
CA SER A 201 5.88 -10.90 6.08
C SER A 201 6.90 -9.79 5.82
N LEU A 202 7.70 -9.88 4.74
CA LEU A 202 8.60 -8.78 4.34
C LEU A 202 7.83 -7.53 3.91
N VAL A 203 6.65 -7.71 3.29
CA VAL A 203 5.77 -6.59 2.93
C VAL A 203 5.21 -5.90 4.17
N MET A 204 4.92 -6.65 5.22
CA MET A 204 4.26 -6.17 6.44
C MET A 204 5.18 -5.53 7.48
N HIS A 205 6.40 -6.02 7.63
CA HIS A 205 7.29 -5.58 8.72
C HIS A 205 8.10 -4.31 8.42
N GLY A 206 7.66 -3.50 7.44
CA GLY A 206 8.37 -2.28 7.05
C GLY A 206 9.78 -2.54 6.52
N ALA A 207 10.06 -3.77 6.08
CA ALA A 207 11.31 -4.09 5.40
C ALA A 207 11.34 -3.44 4.01
N ALA A 208 12.51 -3.39 3.37
CA ALA A 208 12.62 -2.91 1.99
C ALA A 208 11.75 -3.72 1.00
N GLY A 209 11.41 -4.98 1.34
CA GLY A 209 10.43 -5.78 0.60
C GLY A 209 9.03 -5.17 0.59
N GLY A 210 8.70 -4.34 1.57
CA GLY A 210 7.52 -3.51 1.58
C GLY A 210 7.48 -2.43 0.50
N SER A 211 8.49 -2.25 -0.36
CA SER A 211 8.37 -1.42 -1.57
C SER A 211 7.91 -2.20 -2.81
N LEU A 212 7.68 -3.51 -2.69
CA LEU A 212 7.14 -4.33 -3.77
C LEU A 212 5.81 -3.73 -4.24
N GLY A 213 5.65 -3.58 -5.54
CA GLY A 213 4.51 -2.90 -6.14
C GLY A 213 4.46 -1.40 -6.08
N THR A 214 5.43 -0.74 -5.48
CA THR A 214 5.47 0.72 -5.43
C THR A 214 6.79 1.29 -5.89
N ARG A 215 7.65 0.45 -6.49
CA ARG A 215 8.85 0.89 -7.21
C ARG A 215 8.99 0.14 -8.53
N ALA A 216 9.52 0.83 -9.54
CA ALA A 216 9.92 0.26 -10.82
C ALA A 216 11.23 0.90 -11.29
N THR A 217 11.92 0.25 -12.24
CA THR A 217 13.07 0.85 -12.93
C THR A 217 12.62 1.30 -14.32
N ILE A 218 12.67 2.59 -14.60
CA ILE A 218 12.22 3.21 -15.85
C ILE A 218 13.37 4.09 -16.36
N ASP A 219 13.83 3.85 -17.58
CA ASP A 219 15.00 4.50 -18.19
C ASP A 219 16.28 4.43 -17.34
N GLY A 220 16.44 3.37 -16.54
CA GLY A 220 17.59 3.22 -15.63
C GLY A 220 17.45 3.97 -14.30
N HIS A 221 16.38 4.74 -14.11
CA HIS A 221 16.07 5.43 -12.87
C HIS A 221 15.09 4.62 -12.01
N THR A 222 15.22 4.72 -10.69
CA THR A 222 14.22 4.14 -9.77
C THR A 222 13.07 5.12 -9.63
N VAL A 223 11.88 4.71 -10.06
CA VAL A 223 10.64 5.47 -9.93
C VAL A 223 9.81 4.88 -8.80
N HIS A 224 9.36 5.75 -7.91
CA HIS A 224 8.45 5.40 -6.82
C HIS A 224 7.05 5.94 -7.13
N ARG A 225 6.01 5.19 -6.77
CA ARG A 225 4.63 5.67 -6.80
C ARG A 225 4.01 5.67 -5.41
N THR A 226 3.08 6.60 -5.18
CA THR A 226 2.16 6.54 -4.05
C THR A 226 0.87 5.86 -4.50
N GLY A 227 0.25 5.09 -3.60
CA GLY A 227 -1.01 4.40 -3.89
C GLY A 227 -0.93 2.87 -3.73
N PRO A 228 -1.88 2.13 -4.33
CA PRO A 228 -1.96 0.69 -4.18
C PRO A 228 -0.77 -0.02 -4.81
N ALA A 229 -0.35 -1.13 -4.20
CA ALA A 229 0.65 -2.05 -4.73
C ALA A 229 -0.07 -3.13 -5.56
N ILE A 230 -0.54 -2.75 -6.75
CA ILE A 230 -1.47 -3.53 -7.58
C ILE A 230 -0.89 -4.90 -7.96
N ASP A 231 0.40 -4.97 -8.25
CA ASP A 231 1.15 -6.19 -8.57
C ASP A 231 1.11 -7.28 -7.46
N LEU A 232 0.75 -6.91 -6.22
CA LEU A 232 0.62 -7.85 -5.12
C LEU A 232 -0.73 -8.59 -5.13
N CYS A 233 -1.77 -8.02 -5.77
CA CYS A 233 -3.11 -8.59 -5.78
C CYS A 233 -3.14 -10.03 -6.34
N PRO A 234 -2.52 -10.35 -7.49
CA PRO A 234 -2.55 -11.70 -8.04
C PRO A 234 -1.95 -12.75 -7.10
N MET A 235 -0.81 -12.43 -6.48
CA MET A 235 -0.14 -13.35 -5.57
C MET A 235 -0.97 -13.55 -4.28
N ALA A 236 -1.52 -12.47 -3.72
CA ALA A 236 -2.39 -12.54 -2.56
C ALA A 236 -3.68 -13.32 -2.85
N TYR A 237 -4.28 -13.10 -4.03
CA TYR A 237 -5.45 -13.83 -4.50
C TYR A 237 -5.17 -15.34 -4.57
N PHE A 238 -4.09 -15.74 -5.24
CA PHE A 238 -3.75 -17.14 -5.41
C PHE A 238 -3.45 -17.83 -4.08
N GLU A 239 -2.52 -17.28 -3.31
CA GLU A 239 -2.06 -17.94 -2.07
C GLU A 239 -3.11 -17.87 -0.95
N GLY A 240 -3.92 -16.81 -0.90
CA GLY A 240 -5.03 -16.71 0.04
C GLY A 240 -6.14 -17.73 -0.25
N ASN A 241 -6.51 -17.94 -1.52
CA ASN A 241 -7.48 -18.97 -1.89
C ASN A 241 -6.93 -20.39 -1.68
N ARG A 242 -5.64 -20.64 -1.96
CA ARG A 242 -4.99 -21.93 -1.64
C ARG A 242 -4.97 -22.21 -0.14
N ALA A 243 -4.63 -21.21 0.67
CA ALA A 243 -4.67 -21.34 2.13
C ALA A 243 -6.11 -21.63 2.62
N PHE A 244 -7.11 -20.96 2.05
CA PHE A 244 -8.51 -21.22 2.39
C PHE A 244 -8.97 -22.64 1.97
N LEU A 245 -8.54 -23.17 0.83
CA LEU A 245 -8.77 -24.58 0.50
C LEU A 245 -8.18 -25.54 1.54
N SER A 246 -6.96 -25.28 2.02
CA SER A 246 -6.33 -26.09 3.08
C SER A 246 -7.11 -26.02 4.41
N ILE A 247 -7.73 -24.87 4.70
CA ILE A 247 -8.65 -24.71 5.84
C ILE A 247 -9.90 -25.57 5.64
N LEU A 248 -10.48 -25.60 4.44
CA LEU A 248 -11.63 -26.46 4.11
C LEU A 248 -11.28 -27.95 4.19
N ASP A 249 -10.10 -28.37 3.72
CA ASP A 249 -9.58 -29.73 3.90
C ASP A 249 -9.58 -30.11 5.39
N SER A 250 -9.00 -29.25 6.22
CA SER A 250 -8.93 -29.47 7.67
C SER A 250 -10.32 -29.48 8.32
N ALA A 251 -11.22 -28.56 7.93
CA ALA A 251 -12.59 -28.50 8.43
C ALA A 251 -13.38 -29.77 8.10
N ALA A 252 -13.21 -30.33 6.90
CA ALA A 252 -13.83 -31.59 6.49
C ALA A 252 -13.33 -32.79 7.31
N THR A 253 -12.07 -32.78 7.80
CA THR A 253 -11.61 -33.83 8.71
C THR A 253 -12.26 -33.73 10.10
N VAL A 254 -12.56 -32.52 10.57
CA VAL A 254 -13.22 -32.27 11.86
C VAL A 254 -14.71 -32.59 11.81
N ARG A 255 -15.37 -32.27 10.70
CA ARG A 255 -16.81 -32.51 10.45
C ARG A 255 -16.99 -33.34 9.19
N ALA A 256 -16.62 -34.62 9.28
CA ALA A 256 -16.77 -35.59 8.18
C ALA A 256 -18.25 -35.84 7.78
N ASP A 257 -19.20 -35.42 8.62
CA ASP A 257 -20.63 -35.46 8.37
C ASP A 257 -21.14 -34.26 7.54
N MET A 258 -20.34 -33.21 7.37
CA MET A 258 -20.68 -32.05 6.54
C MET A 258 -20.12 -32.18 5.13
N ASP A 259 -20.91 -31.75 4.15
CA ASP A 259 -20.44 -31.63 2.77
C ASP A 259 -19.85 -30.24 2.51
N PHE A 260 -18.55 -30.20 2.21
CA PHE A 260 -17.83 -28.98 1.83
C PHE A 260 -17.63 -28.87 0.31
N SER A 261 -18.09 -29.84 -0.48
CA SER A 261 -17.75 -29.98 -1.90
C SER A 261 -18.12 -28.75 -2.72
N ASP A 262 -19.33 -28.20 -2.53
CA ASP A 262 -19.77 -27.01 -3.25
C ASP A 262 -18.87 -25.80 -2.99
N LEU A 263 -18.52 -25.55 -1.72
CA LEU A 263 -17.64 -24.43 -1.36
C LEU A 263 -16.22 -24.66 -1.86
N ARG A 264 -15.70 -25.88 -1.77
CA ARG A 264 -14.38 -26.23 -2.31
C ARG A 264 -14.31 -26.03 -3.82
N ASN A 265 -15.33 -26.50 -4.55
CA ASN A 265 -15.42 -26.34 -6.00
C ASN A 265 -15.45 -24.86 -6.36
N ALA A 266 -16.22 -24.06 -5.63
CA ALA A 266 -16.31 -22.63 -5.92
C ALA A 266 -15.00 -21.88 -5.62
N VAL A 267 -14.24 -22.26 -4.59
CA VAL A 267 -12.89 -21.73 -4.35
C VAL A 267 -11.89 -22.25 -5.40
N GLN A 268 -12.05 -23.48 -5.88
CA GLN A 268 -11.25 -24.02 -6.97
C GLN A 268 -11.50 -23.25 -8.28
N GLU A 269 -12.76 -22.90 -8.59
CA GLU A 269 -13.10 -22.06 -9.74
C GLU A 269 -12.41 -20.68 -9.66
N LEU A 270 -12.28 -20.09 -8.47
CA LEU A 270 -11.45 -18.88 -8.28
C LEU A 270 -9.98 -19.15 -8.66
N LEU A 271 -9.39 -20.23 -8.14
CA LEU A 271 -8.00 -20.57 -8.45
C LEU A 271 -7.78 -20.85 -9.94
N ASP A 272 -8.73 -21.49 -10.61
CA ASP A 272 -8.68 -21.76 -12.04
C ASP A 272 -8.72 -20.46 -12.87
N GLY A 273 -9.32 -19.39 -12.33
CA GLY A 273 -9.33 -18.04 -12.90
C GLY A 273 -8.05 -17.22 -12.65
N PHE A 274 -7.00 -17.80 -12.04
CA PHE A 274 -5.79 -17.07 -11.66
C PHE A 274 -5.09 -16.38 -12.84
N ASP A 275 -4.99 -17.04 -13.99
CA ASP A 275 -4.29 -16.48 -15.16
C ASP A 275 -4.98 -15.21 -15.68
N ASP A 276 -6.32 -15.17 -15.64
CA ASP A 276 -7.10 -13.99 -16.00
C ASP A 276 -6.84 -12.86 -14.99
N VAL A 277 -6.94 -13.18 -13.69
CA VAL A 277 -6.68 -12.22 -12.60
C VAL A 277 -5.28 -11.62 -12.72
N ARG A 278 -4.26 -12.45 -12.89
CA ARG A 278 -2.87 -12.01 -13.07
C ARG A 278 -2.72 -11.12 -14.29
N SER A 279 -3.27 -11.53 -15.42
CA SER A 279 -3.15 -10.79 -16.69
C SER A 279 -3.80 -9.41 -16.60
N ALA A 280 -5.00 -9.33 -16.01
CA ALA A 280 -5.72 -8.09 -15.77
C ALA A 280 -4.93 -7.15 -14.85
N PHE A 281 -4.45 -7.62 -13.70
CA PHE A 281 -3.69 -6.79 -12.77
C PHE A 281 -2.35 -6.32 -13.33
N VAL A 282 -1.63 -7.14 -14.10
CA VAL A 282 -0.41 -6.71 -14.80
C VAL A 282 -0.73 -5.60 -15.79
N LYS A 283 -1.77 -5.78 -16.61
CA LYS A 283 -2.21 -4.79 -17.59
C LYS A 283 -2.61 -3.46 -16.93
N ILE A 284 -3.34 -3.53 -15.81
CA ILE A 284 -3.72 -2.34 -15.03
C ILE A 284 -2.46 -1.69 -14.44
N ASP A 285 -1.57 -2.48 -13.83
CA ASP A 285 -0.34 -1.98 -13.21
C ASP A 285 0.53 -1.23 -14.22
N GLU A 286 0.77 -1.81 -15.40
CA GLU A 286 1.53 -1.19 -16.49
C GLU A 286 0.95 0.16 -16.95
N GLN A 287 -0.38 0.33 -16.90
CA GLN A 287 -1.04 1.59 -17.27
C GLN A 287 -0.85 2.71 -16.23
N THR A 288 -0.51 2.34 -14.99
CA THR A 288 -0.29 3.32 -13.91
C THR A 288 1.15 3.81 -13.82
N TRP A 289 2.11 3.09 -14.42
CA TRP A 289 3.50 3.52 -14.45
C TRP A 289 3.73 4.56 -15.55
N PRO A 290 4.57 5.59 -15.31
CA PRO A 290 4.97 6.49 -16.38
C PRO A 290 5.78 5.71 -17.42
N ARG A 291 5.63 6.07 -18.70
CA ARG A 291 6.35 5.39 -19.80
C ARG A 291 7.81 5.79 -19.93
N THR A 292 8.15 6.94 -19.36
CA THR A 292 9.48 7.54 -19.33
C THR A 292 9.77 7.98 -17.91
N SER A 293 11.05 8.15 -17.56
CA SER A 293 11.41 8.69 -16.25
C SER A 293 10.70 10.04 -16.02
N PRO A 294 10.08 10.26 -14.85
CA PRO A 294 9.52 11.55 -14.52
C PRO A 294 10.58 12.65 -14.61
N ALA A 295 10.17 13.84 -15.05
CA ALA A 295 11.07 14.98 -15.12
C ALA A 295 11.59 15.31 -13.71
N GLU A 296 12.91 15.45 -13.59
CA GLU A 296 13.53 15.76 -12.31
C GLU A 296 13.15 17.18 -11.84
N PRO A 297 13.04 17.39 -10.52
CA PRO A 297 12.93 18.73 -9.97
C PRO A 297 14.11 19.59 -10.40
N HIS A 298 13.83 20.85 -10.72
CA HIS A 298 14.82 21.78 -11.23
C HIS A 298 14.55 23.20 -10.73
N SER A 299 15.52 24.09 -10.91
CA SER A 299 15.37 25.47 -10.46
C SER A 299 14.83 26.37 -11.57
N VAL A 300 13.90 27.23 -11.18
CA VAL A 300 13.30 28.24 -12.05
C VAL A 300 13.64 29.62 -11.49
N VAL A 301 14.17 30.49 -12.32
CA VAL A 301 14.33 31.90 -12.01
C VAL A 301 13.18 32.70 -12.62
N ALA A 302 12.55 33.57 -11.84
CA ALA A 302 11.59 34.54 -12.33
C ALA A 302 12.21 35.93 -12.25
N ILE A 303 12.24 36.63 -13.38
CA ILE A 303 12.82 37.97 -13.51
C ILE A 303 11.70 38.97 -13.84
N ALA A 304 11.51 39.97 -12.97
CA ALA A 304 10.50 41.01 -13.18
C ALA A 304 11.05 42.17 -14.03
N ARG A 305 10.12 43.00 -14.55
CA ARG A 305 10.42 44.23 -15.31
C ARG A 305 11.38 45.19 -14.60
N ASN A 306 11.42 45.17 -13.27
CA ASN A 306 12.28 46.03 -12.45
C ASN A 306 13.63 45.37 -12.07
N GLY A 307 13.94 44.19 -12.61
CA GLY A 307 15.15 43.45 -12.30
C GLY A 307 15.07 42.63 -11.01
N GLN A 308 13.93 42.60 -10.33
CA GLN A 308 13.75 41.70 -9.19
C GLN A 308 13.84 40.25 -9.66
N VAL A 309 14.73 39.50 -9.01
CA VAL A 309 14.94 38.07 -9.25
C VAL A 309 14.31 37.27 -8.12
N ARG A 310 13.57 36.23 -8.46
CA ARG A 310 13.05 35.23 -7.52
C ARG A 310 13.41 33.84 -7.99
N TRP A 311 13.77 32.98 -7.05
CA TRP A 311 14.10 31.60 -7.31
C TRP A 311 12.98 30.70 -6.85
N TYR A 312 12.76 29.64 -7.61
CA TYR A 312 11.78 28.61 -7.33
C TYR A 312 12.40 27.23 -7.52
N TRP A 313 11.98 26.31 -6.68
CA TRP A 313 12.13 24.88 -6.88
C TRP A 313 10.87 24.38 -7.57
N HIS A 314 11.01 23.82 -8.78
CA HIS A 314 9.91 23.31 -9.57
C HIS A 314 9.76 21.80 -9.36
N GLU A 315 8.56 21.38 -8.98
CA GLU A 315 8.12 19.98 -8.98
C GLU A 315 7.26 19.73 -10.23
N PRO A 316 7.83 19.18 -11.32
CA PRO A 316 7.13 19.04 -12.59
C PRO A 316 5.93 18.10 -12.50
N ILE A 317 5.96 17.10 -11.60
CA ILE A 317 4.86 16.14 -11.46
C ILE A 317 3.62 16.79 -10.85
N ALA A 318 3.82 17.69 -9.88
CA ALA A 318 2.74 18.41 -9.22
C ALA A 318 2.35 19.70 -9.96
N ASP A 319 3.12 20.12 -10.96
CA ASP A 319 3.03 21.43 -11.61
C ASP A 319 3.06 22.59 -10.59
N LEU A 320 3.97 22.48 -9.62
CA LEU A 320 4.10 23.42 -8.51
C LEU A 320 5.49 24.05 -8.43
N LEU A 321 5.52 25.35 -8.17
CA LEU A 321 6.73 26.10 -7.84
C LEU A 321 6.74 26.46 -6.36
N PHE A 322 7.84 26.16 -5.69
CA PHE A 322 8.07 26.53 -4.30
C PHE A 322 9.12 27.63 -4.26
N GLU A 323 8.84 28.76 -3.61
CA GLU A 323 9.85 29.82 -3.47
C GLU A 323 11.11 29.25 -2.82
N ALA A 324 12.25 29.48 -3.45
CA ALA A 324 13.54 28.90 -3.09
C ALA A 324 14.59 29.99 -2.83
N GLU A 325 15.67 29.59 -2.17
CA GLU A 325 16.84 30.45 -2.03
C GLU A 325 17.60 30.55 -3.35
N GLN A 326 18.37 31.62 -3.54
CA GLN A 326 19.23 31.71 -4.71
C GLN A 326 20.33 30.64 -4.60
N PRO A 327 20.50 29.77 -5.61
CA PRO A 327 21.57 28.78 -5.59
C PRO A 327 22.93 29.46 -5.72
N THR A 328 23.97 28.79 -5.25
CA THR A 328 25.34 29.20 -5.58
C THR A 328 25.60 28.86 -7.03
N LEU A 329 25.69 29.87 -7.89
CA LEU A 329 25.95 29.73 -9.31
C LEU A 329 27.45 29.86 -9.59
N ALA A 330 27.95 29.14 -10.60
CA ALA A 330 29.29 29.39 -11.12
C ALA A 330 29.37 30.79 -11.73
N ASP A 331 30.52 31.47 -11.62
CA ASP A 331 30.72 32.86 -12.06
C ASP A 331 30.31 33.12 -13.52
N LYS A 332 30.48 32.13 -14.40
CA LYS A 332 30.05 32.21 -15.81
C LYS A 332 28.51 32.28 -15.90
N VAL A 333 27.82 31.45 -15.13
CA VAL A 333 26.35 31.37 -15.07
C VAL A 333 25.77 32.60 -14.39
N GLN A 334 26.36 33.05 -13.28
CA GLN A 334 25.91 34.27 -12.59
C GLN A 334 26.03 35.49 -13.51
N ARG A 335 27.16 35.66 -14.23
CA ARG A 335 27.32 36.77 -15.19
C ARG A 335 26.32 36.71 -16.34
N ALA A 336 26.01 35.51 -16.85
CA ALA A 336 25.00 35.35 -17.89
C ALA A 336 23.60 35.72 -17.39
N LEU A 337 23.26 35.32 -16.16
CA LEU A 337 22.03 35.72 -15.50
C LEU A 337 21.95 37.23 -15.29
N ASP A 338 23.01 37.85 -14.76
CA ASP A 338 23.07 39.29 -14.52
C ASP A 338 22.89 40.08 -15.84
N GLN A 339 23.56 39.64 -16.91
CA GLN A 339 23.39 40.22 -18.25
C GLN A 339 21.95 40.08 -18.74
N LYS A 340 21.33 38.92 -18.54
CA LYS A 340 19.94 38.69 -18.95
C LYS A 340 18.96 39.56 -18.16
N VAL A 341 19.19 39.73 -16.85
CA VAL A 341 18.42 40.65 -16.00
C VAL A 341 18.55 42.08 -16.51
N ASP A 342 19.76 42.53 -16.83
CA ASP A 342 20.00 43.86 -17.41
C ASP A 342 19.26 44.07 -18.74
N ASP A 343 19.28 43.07 -19.62
CA ASP A 343 18.59 43.14 -20.92
C ASP A 343 17.07 43.24 -20.74
N ILE A 344 16.50 42.48 -19.80
CA ILE A 344 15.07 42.53 -19.45
C ILE A 344 14.69 43.89 -18.86
N VAL A 345 15.53 44.48 -18.00
CA VAL A 345 15.26 45.81 -17.43
C VAL A 345 15.34 46.90 -18.49
N ARG A 346 16.27 46.80 -19.45
CA ARG A 346 16.41 47.78 -20.55
C ARG A 346 15.31 47.69 -21.59
N SER A 347 14.74 46.50 -21.81
CA SER A 347 13.74 46.26 -22.86
C SER A 347 12.67 45.27 -22.42
N PRO A 348 11.89 45.59 -21.37
CA PRO A 348 10.98 44.63 -20.72
C PRO A 348 9.88 44.12 -21.66
N ASP A 349 9.42 44.95 -22.60
CA ASP A 349 8.36 44.57 -23.54
C ASP A 349 8.83 43.58 -24.63
N GLN A 350 10.16 43.39 -24.78
CA GLN A 350 10.72 42.34 -25.65
C GLN A 350 10.62 40.95 -25.01
N TYR A 351 10.72 40.86 -23.69
CA TYR A 351 10.83 39.59 -22.96
C TYR A 351 9.58 39.23 -22.16
N ILE A 352 8.82 40.23 -21.67
CA ILE A 352 7.67 40.01 -20.79
C ILE A 352 6.39 40.34 -21.56
N HIS A 353 5.67 39.28 -21.95
CA HIS A 353 4.40 39.39 -22.66
C HIS A 353 3.36 40.25 -21.90
N PRO A 354 2.52 41.03 -22.62
CA PRO A 354 1.44 41.80 -22.01
C PRO A 354 0.55 40.91 -21.12
N GLY A 355 0.30 41.35 -19.88
CA GLY A 355 -0.48 40.60 -18.89
C GLY A 355 0.33 39.75 -17.92
N PHE A 356 1.63 39.54 -18.18
CA PHE A 356 2.53 38.82 -17.29
C PHE A 356 3.43 39.76 -16.49
N ARG A 357 3.85 39.29 -15.30
CA ARG A 357 4.71 40.06 -14.38
C ARG A 357 6.19 39.66 -14.43
N TRP A 358 6.48 38.48 -14.96
CA TRP A 358 7.79 37.83 -14.93
C TRP A 358 8.09 37.24 -16.29
N VAL A 359 9.38 37.05 -16.59
CA VAL A 359 9.86 36.04 -17.54
C VAL A 359 10.56 34.95 -16.74
N ALA A 360 10.44 33.70 -17.18
CA ALA A 360 11.01 32.55 -16.48
C ALA A 360 12.19 31.96 -17.25
N GLY A 361 13.27 31.66 -16.52
CA GLY A 361 14.41 30.87 -17.01
C GLY A 361 14.52 29.57 -16.21
N VAL A 362 14.87 28.48 -16.90
CA VAL A 362 15.05 27.16 -16.29
C VAL A 362 16.54 26.84 -16.15
N PHE A 363 16.94 26.35 -14.98
CA PHE A 363 18.30 25.86 -14.71
C PHE A 363 18.28 24.37 -14.38
N GLY A 364 19.19 23.62 -15.00
CA GLY A 364 19.37 22.19 -14.74
C GLY A 364 20.00 21.86 -13.36
N PRO A 365 20.27 20.57 -13.11
CA PRO A 365 20.62 20.01 -11.81
C PRO A 365 21.79 20.64 -11.01
N PRO A 366 22.86 21.23 -11.60
CA PRO A 366 23.92 21.81 -10.77
C PRO A 366 23.49 23.05 -9.95
N ALA A 367 22.29 23.58 -10.18
CA ALA A 367 21.78 24.79 -9.51
C ALA A 367 20.50 24.55 -8.69
N LEU A 368 20.24 23.33 -8.22
CA LEU A 368 19.04 23.05 -7.42
C LEU A 368 19.12 23.68 -6.02
N SER A 369 18.33 24.73 -5.79
CA SER A 369 18.12 25.28 -4.45
C SER A 369 16.96 24.62 -3.72
N PRO A 370 17.09 24.34 -2.41
CA PRO A 370 15.96 23.88 -1.62
C PRO A 370 14.88 24.98 -1.49
N PRO A 371 13.61 24.60 -1.29
CA PRO A 371 12.56 25.53 -0.92
C PRO A 371 12.91 26.32 0.35
N ARG A 372 12.55 27.61 0.38
CA ARG A 372 12.68 28.45 1.58
C ARG A 372 11.79 27.92 2.70
N ALA A 373 12.29 27.95 3.93
CA ALA A 373 11.48 27.64 5.10
C ALA A 373 10.28 28.61 5.20
N GLY A 374 9.06 28.07 5.14
CA GLY A 374 7.82 28.87 5.12
C GLY A 374 7.46 29.48 3.77
N GLY A 375 8.17 29.12 2.68
CA GLY A 375 7.82 29.48 1.31
C GLY A 375 6.48 28.89 0.89
N TRP A 376 5.70 29.65 0.13
CA TRP A 376 4.39 29.23 -0.35
C TRP A 376 4.54 28.58 -1.72
N ALA A 377 3.75 27.53 -1.97
CA ALA A 377 3.66 26.92 -3.30
C ALA A 377 2.73 27.75 -4.20
N VAL A 378 3.09 27.89 -5.47
CA VAL A 378 2.25 28.51 -6.50
C VAL A 378 2.13 27.57 -7.71
N PRO A 379 1.01 27.59 -8.46
CA PRO A 379 0.89 26.82 -9.70
C PRO A 379 2.00 27.23 -10.68
N ALA A 380 2.65 26.27 -11.34
CA ALA A 380 3.79 26.58 -12.21
C ALA A 380 3.38 27.49 -13.37
N ALA A 381 2.17 27.32 -13.91
CA ALA A 381 1.59 28.20 -14.91
C ALA A 381 1.56 29.69 -14.51
N SER A 382 1.56 30.04 -13.22
CA SER A 382 1.58 31.44 -12.77
C SER A 382 2.91 32.16 -13.03
N VAL A 383 3.99 31.40 -13.27
CA VAL A 383 5.34 31.91 -13.51
C VAL A 383 5.86 31.46 -14.89
N LEU A 384 5.64 30.19 -15.25
CA LEU A 384 6.15 29.57 -16.48
C LEU A 384 5.33 29.91 -17.74
N ALA A 385 4.05 30.27 -17.62
CA ALA A 385 3.21 30.58 -18.79
C ALA A 385 3.58 31.91 -19.48
N ALA A 386 4.53 32.67 -18.93
CA ALA A 386 4.93 33.99 -19.41
C ALA A 386 5.93 33.97 -20.59
N GLY A 387 6.20 32.80 -21.17
CA GLY A 387 7.29 32.55 -22.10
C GLY A 387 8.46 31.92 -21.36
N GLN A 388 8.82 30.70 -21.74
CA GLN A 388 10.05 30.04 -21.28
C GLN A 388 11.18 30.46 -22.21
N GLU A 389 12.23 31.03 -21.64
CA GLU A 389 13.51 31.16 -22.33
C GLU A 389 14.51 30.19 -21.71
N ASP A 390 15.10 29.33 -22.53
CA ASP A 390 16.27 28.56 -22.12
C ASP A 390 17.44 29.52 -21.93
N ILE A 391 17.88 29.70 -20.68
CA ILE A 391 19.17 30.32 -20.42
C ILE A 391 20.21 29.24 -20.72
N ALA A 392 20.56 29.11 -22.00
CA ALA A 392 21.58 28.17 -22.44
C ALA A 392 22.86 28.43 -21.65
N VAL A 393 23.25 27.47 -20.81
CA VAL A 393 24.57 27.43 -20.21
C VAL A 393 25.45 26.75 -21.25
N PRO A 394 26.36 27.46 -21.94
CA PRO A 394 27.34 26.78 -22.75
C PRO A 394 28.24 26.00 -21.80
N ASP A 395 28.52 24.74 -22.14
CA ASP A 395 29.53 23.91 -21.45
C ASP A 395 30.84 24.69 -21.21
#